data_AF-A0A2X3HHK7-F1
#
_entry.id   AF-A0A2X3HHK7-F1
#
_cell.length_a   1.000
_cell.length_b   1.000
_cell.length_c   1.000
_cell.angle_alpha   90.00
_cell.angle_beta   90.00
_cell.angle_gamma   90.00
#
_symmetry.space_group_name_H-M   'P 1'
#
loop_
_entity.id
_entity.type
_entity.pdbx_description
1 polymer ?
#
loop_
_entity_poly.entity_id
_entity_poly.type
_entity_poly.pdbx_seq_one_letter_code
_entity_poly.pdbx_strand_id
1 'polypeptide(L)' 'MVNVRPFQAVRPNEKLADKIASLPYDVLSSAEARELGKTNPYSFLHIDKAEIDLEESLSPYDDLVYLKAKDNLRAF' A
#
# COMPACT_ATOMS: atom_id res chain seq x y z
N MET A 1 -11.99 23.54 -23.49
CA MET A 1 -12.85 23.09 -22.38
C MET A 1 -12.39 21.69 -21.98
N VAL A 2 -12.03 21.46 -20.71
CA VAL A 2 -11.58 20.13 -20.25
C VAL A 2 -12.80 19.22 -20.13
N ASN A 3 -12.68 17.97 -20.62
CA ASN A 3 -13.74 16.97 -20.58
C ASN A 3 -13.39 15.94 -19.50
N VAL A 4 -14.17 15.93 -18.40
CA VAL A 4 -13.94 15.04 -17.24
C VAL A 4 -14.87 13.83 -17.37
N ARG A 5 -14.31 12.62 -17.28
CA ARG A 5 -15.07 11.36 -17.37
C ARG A 5 -14.99 10.60 -16.04
N PRO A 6 -16.10 10.04 -15.53
CA PRO A 6 -16.06 9.20 -14.35
C PRO A 6 -15.33 7.89 -14.64
N PHE A 7 -14.71 7.31 -13.60
CA PHE A 7 -14.08 5.99 -13.62
C PHE A 7 -14.43 5.24 -12.34
N GLN A 8 -14.30 3.91 -12.37
CA GLN A 8 -14.53 3.10 -11.18
C GLN A 8 -13.36 3.26 -10.21
N ALA A 9 -13.66 3.69 -8.99
CA ALA A 9 -12.68 3.81 -7.91
C ALA A 9 -12.77 2.60 -6.97
N VAL A 10 -11.61 2.14 -6.49
CA VAL A 10 -11.54 1.24 -5.33
C VAL A 10 -11.77 2.09 -4.08
N ARG A 11 -12.67 1.64 -3.20
CA ARG A 11 -12.98 2.33 -1.96
C ARG A 11 -12.87 1.37 -0.78
N PRO A 12 -12.32 1.82 0.36
CA PRO A 12 -12.23 1.01 1.56
C PRO A 12 -13.62 0.69 2.12
N ASN A 13 -13.71 -0.39 2.89
CA ASN A 13 -14.85 -0.61 3.78
C ASN A 13 -14.95 0.55 4.76
N GLU A 14 -16.14 1.12 4.93
CA GLU A 14 -16.38 2.30 5.80
C GLU A 14 -15.86 2.11 7.22
N LYS A 15 -15.93 0.88 7.77
CA LYS A 15 -15.47 0.56 9.14
C LYS A 15 -13.95 0.47 9.29
N LEU A 16 -13.22 0.44 8.18
CA LEU A 16 -11.76 0.32 8.14
C LEU A 16 -11.11 1.55 7.51
N ALA A 17 -11.89 2.53 7.06
CA ALA A 17 -11.38 3.68 6.32
C ALA A 17 -10.33 4.48 7.11
N ASP A 18 -10.51 4.61 8.43
CA ASP A 18 -9.56 5.24 9.35
C ASP A 18 -8.26 4.45 9.50
N LYS A 19 -8.31 3.13 9.33
CA LYS A 19 -7.14 2.24 9.42
C LYS A 19 -6.40 2.09 8.09
N ILE A 20 -7.07 2.33 6.97
CA ILE A 20 -6.47 2.18 5.64
C ILE A 20 -5.62 3.39 5.28
N ALA A 21 -6.01 4.58 5.75
CA ALA A 21 -5.25 5.80 5.54
C ALA A 21 -3.80 5.65 6.05
N SER A 22 -2.84 5.87 5.17
CA SER A 22 -1.41 5.89 5.49
C SER A 22 -0.80 7.26 5.22
N LEU A 23 0.38 7.50 5.78
CA LEU A 23 1.20 8.63 5.38
C LEU A 23 1.59 8.48 3.89
N PRO A 24 1.91 9.58 3.19
CA PRO A 24 2.33 9.53 1.79
C PRO A 24 3.56 8.62 1.63
N TYR A 25 3.50 7.68 0.70
CA TYR A 25 4.54 6.65 0.53
C TYR A 25 5.88 7.21 0.06
N ASP A 26 5.86 8.36 -0.61
CA ASP A 26 7.02 9.04 -1.20
C ASP A 26 7.85 9.81 -0.17
N VAL A 27 7.28 10.12 0.99
CA VAL A 27 8.00 10.76 2.11
C VAL A 27 8.50 9.76 3.15
N LEU A 28 8.09 8.49 3.05
CA LEU A 28 8.49 7.43 3.98
C LEU A 28 9.64 6.59 3.41
N SER A 29 10.66 6.35 4.25
CA SER A 29 11.61 5.27 3.99
C SER A 29 10.93 3.90 4.14
N SER A 30 11.47 2.87 3.47
CA SER A 30 10.95 1.50 3.61
C SER A 30 11.07 0.97 5.05
N ALA A 31 12.05 1.44 5.81
CA ALA A 31 12.20 1.12 7.23
C ALA A 31 11.05 1.71 8.08
N GLU A 32 10.75 3.01 7.94
CA GLU A 32 9.63 3.64 8.64
C GLU A 32 8.29 3.03 8.24
N ALA A 33 8.10 2.77 6.95
CA ALA A 33 6.89 2.11 6.45
C ALA A 33 6.71 0.71 7.05
N ARG A 34 7.79 -0.02 7.29
CA ARG A 34 7.77 -1.37 7.88
C ARG A 34 7.33 -1.32 9.34
N GLU A 35 7.82 -0.36 10.10
CA GLU A 35 7.40 -0.17 11.48
C GLU A 35 5.92 0.26 11.56
N LEU A 36 5.48 1.16 10.68
CA LEU A 36 4.07 1.56 10.60
C LEU A 36 3.16 0.39 10.19
N GLY A 37 3.54 -0.39 9.17
CA GLY A 37 2.79 -1.55 8.70
C GLY A 37 2.64 -2.65 9.76
N LYS A 38 3.70 -2.92 10.55
CA LYS A 38 3.63 -3.86 11.69
C LYS A 38 2.56 -3.49 12.71
N THR A 39 2.38 -2.19 12.97
CA THR A 39 1.39 -1.72 13.95
C THR A 39 -0.04 -1.71 13.41
N ASN A 40 -0.21 -1.70 12.09
CA ASN A 40 -1.52 -1.61 11.47
C ASN A 40 -1.61 -2.52 10.22
N PRO A 41 -2.17 -3.73 10.36
CA PRO A 41 -2.26 -4.69 9.26
C PRO A 41 -3.20 -4.24 8.12
N TYR A 42 -4.02 -3.20 8.35
CA TYR A 42 -4.91 -2.63 7.34
C TYR A 42 -4.30 -1.42 6.64
N SER A 43 -3.06 -1.04 6.96
CA SER A 43 -2.41 0.10 6.32
C SER A 43 -2.25 -0.10 4.81
N PHE A 44 -2.56 0.92 4.01
CA PHE A 44 -2.36 0.84 2.56
C PHE A 44 -0.88 0.73 2.15
N LEU A 45 0.06 0.93 3.09
CA LEU A 45 1.50 0.70 2.87
C LEU A 45 1.83 -0.75 2.49
N HIS A 46 1.00 -1.72 2.87
CA HIS A 46 1.16 -3.11 2.41
C HIS A 46 0.96 -3.25 0.88
N ILE A 47 0.39 -2.25 0.21
CA ILE A 47 0.18 -2.22 -1.24
C ILE A 47 1.12 -1.22 -1.90
N ASP A 48 1.15 0.03 -1.41
CA ASP A 48 1.99 1.10 -2.00
C ASP A 48 3.49 0.93 -1.72
N LYS A 49 3.85 0.25 -0.63
CA LYS A 49 5.23 -0.10 -0.26
C LYS A 49 5.33 -1.58 0.13
N ALA A 50 4.85 -2.46 -0.74
CA ALA A 50 4.76 -3.90 -0.46
C ALA A 50 6.10 -4.58 -0.11
N GLU A 51 7.24 -3.92 -0.36
CA GLU A 51 8.56 -4.40 0.08
C GLU A 51 8.65 -4.54 1.61
N ILE A 52 7.78 -3.84 2.36
CA ILE A 52 7.74 -3.93 3.82
C ILE A 52 7.29 -5.31 4.35
N ASP A 53 6.68 -6.13 3.50
CA ASP A 53 6.25 -7.49 3.83
C ASP A 53 7.23 -8.56 3.35
N LEU A 54 8.35 -8.15 2.75
CA LEU A 54 9.37 -9.01 2.19
C LEU A 54 10.72 -8.79 2.89
N GLU A 55 11.70 -9.60 2.52
CA GLU A 55 13.08 -9.49 3.01
C GLU A 55 13.67 -8.10 2.69
N GLU A 56 14.35 -7.49 3.66
CA GLU A 56 14.91 -6.13 3.53
C GLU A 56 16.04 -6.03 2.50
N SER A 57 16.64 -7.17 2.13
CA SER A 57 17.68 -7.24 1.11
C SER A 57 17.14 -7.11 -0.32
N LEU A 58 15.82 -7.25 -0.51
CA LEU A 58 15.20 -7.11 -1.82
C LEU A 58 15.10 -5.64 -2.23
N SER A 59 15.30 -5.40 -3.52
CA SER A 59 15.03 -4.10 -4.11
C SER A 59 13.54 -3.78 -3.96
N PRO A 60 13.15 -2.53 -3.62
CA PRO A 60 11.75 -2.09 -3.66
C PRO A 60 11.11 -2.22 -5.05
N TYR A 61 11.92 -2.35 -6.10
CA TYR A 61 11.48 -2.49 -7.49
C TYR A 61 11.59 -3.93 -8.01
N ASP A 62 11.81 -4.91 -7.14
CA ASP A 62 11.85 -6.31 -7.52
C ASP A 62 10.45 -6.80 -7.97
N ASP A 63 10.39 -7.71 -8.95
CA ASP A 63 9.14 -8.30 -9.42
C ASP A 63 8.34 -8.94 -8.26
N LEU A 64 9.03 -9.50 -7.26
CA LEU A 64 8.42 -10.06 -6.07
C LEU A 64 7.63 -9.02 -5.26
N VAL A 65 8.07 -7.76 -5.23
CA VAL A 65 7.38 -6.67 -4.54
C VAL A 65 6.04 -6.38 -5.22
N TYR A 66 6.03 -6.31 -6.56
CA TYR A 66 4.80 -6.09 -7.32
C TYR A 66 3.82 -7.26 -7.20
N LEU A 67 4.33 -8.49 -7.19
CA LEU A 67 3.51 -9.68 -6.95
C LEU A 67 2.91 -9.65 -5.54
N LYS A 68 3.70 -9.29 -4.53
CA LYS A 68 3.22 -9.14 -3.15
C LYS A 68 2.16 -8.06 -3.02
N ALA A 69 2.35 -6.89 -3.65
CA ALA A 69 1.35 -5.82 -3.67
C ALA A 69 0.01 -6.29 -4.26
N LYS A 70 0.07 -7.04 -5.37
CA LYS A 70 -1.11 -7.63 -6.02
C LYS A 70 -1.83 -8.62 -5.12
N ASP A 71 -1.09 -9.49 -4.44
CA ASP A 71 -1.68 -10.48 -3.53
C ASP A 71 -2.31 -9.80 -2.31
N ASN A 72 -1.65 -8.80 -1.75
CA ASN A 72 -2.17 -7.99 -0.64
C ASN A 72 -3.45 -7.25 -1.04
N LEU A 73 -3.49 -6.62 -2.24
CA LEU A 73 -4.68 -5.94 -2.75
C LEU A 73 -5.87 -6.90 -2.96
N ARG A 74 -5.60 -8.18 -3.28
CA ARG A 74 -6.66 -9.21 -3.46
C ARG A 74 -7.15 -9.79 -2.14
N ALA A 75 -6.32 -9.80 -1.11
CA ALA A 75 -6.65 -10.30 0.21
C ALA A 75 -7.42 -9.26 1.07
N PHE A 76 -7.39 -8.00 0.65
CA PHE A 76 -8.07 -6.86 1.26
C PHE A 76 -9.59 -6.85 0.97
#